data_AF-A0A8T0CYJ2-F1
#
_entry.id   AF-A0A8T0CYJ2-F1
#
_cell.length_a   1.000
_cell.length_b   1.000
_cell.length_c   1.000
_cell.angle_alpha   90.00
_cell.angle_beta   90.00
_cell.angle_gamma   90.00
#
_symmetry.space_group_name_H-M   'P 1'
#
loop_
_entity.id
_entity.type
_entity.pdbx_description
1 polymer ?
#
loop_
_entity_poly.entity_id
_entity_poly.type
_entity_poly.pdbx_seq_one_letter_code
_entity_poly.pdbx_strand_id
1 'polypeptide(L)'
;MSLFDDLPEPSARSDPAGGLAQIEKDIRRVFYDAFKKTDGDFLREACQQRPHWRDGSTASVVLLVNNTLYIANLGDSKVVLAREVEETVDTDSTTSRAGNGSPKSTLITAVSLTRDHNPMDYEERQRIQATGATVQNGRVNNILEVSRSFGDYQFKKQGVTCLPDVRKCQLTAHDRFVLIACDGLWKSFPPEEAVALTNRLLMKELESAVVTFTGSKTNSPSSSTAGLTQRHLDSVCSHLVNEAVLRMSGDNVTCILLAFPTAFVSNNVNANAEDNGCQTQDSVHLLSSHISVQEPPTKVSKLT
;
A
#
# COMPACT_ATOMS: atom_id res chain seq x y z
N MET A 1 9.24 20.50 19.96
CA MET A 1 8.56 21.52 19.13
C MET A 1 7.88 20.74 18.03
N SER A 2 6.59 20.43 18.24
CA SER A 2 5.76 19.59 17.38
C SER A 2 5.62 20.23 16.00
N LEU A 3 5.87 19.46 14.93
CA LEU A 3 5.73 19.91 13.54
C LEU A 3 4.26 20.13 13.10
N PHE A 4 3.31 20.12 14.05
CA PHE A 4 1.87 20.12 13.82
C PHE A 4 1.15 21.36 14.36
N ASP A 5 1.85 22.31 15.00
CA ASP A 5 1.20 23.43 15.68
C ASP A 5 0.89 24.64 14.77
N ASP A 6 1.29 24.62 13.49
CA ASP A 6 1.14 25.74 12.54
C ASP A 6 0.11 25.50 11.42
N LEU A 7 -0.85 24.59 11.61
CA LEU A 7 -1.97 24.48 10.67
C LEU A 7 -3.00 25.60 10.95
N PRO A 8 -3.35 26.44 9.96
CA PRO A 8 -4.30 27.52 10.18
C PRO A 8 -5.70 26.97 10.47
N GLU A 9 -6.29 27.40 11.58
CA GLU A 9 -7.70 27.16 11.95
C GLU A 9 -8.63 27.64 10.81
N PRO A 10 -9.53 26.80 10.28
CA PRO A 10 -10.39 27.19 9.17
C PRO A 10 -11.46 28.16 9.66
N SER A 11 -11.32 29.44 9.26
CA SER A 11 -12.35 30.45 9.47
C SER A 11 -13.65 30.07 8.76
N ALA A 12 -14.75 30.11 9.50
CA ALA A 12 -16.06 29.70 9.06
C ALA A 12 -16.57 30.48 7.82
N ARG A 13 -17.07 29.70 6.85
CA ARG A 13 -17.92 30.05 5.69
C ARG A 13 -17.20 30.56 4.42
N SER A 14 -16.96 29.65 3.47
CA SER A 14 -17.66 29.55 2.17
C SER A 14 -16.94 28.56 1.24
N ASP A 15 -17.73 27.73 0.54
CA ASP A 15 -17.39 26.68 -0.46
C ASP A 15 -16.85 25.31 0.02
N PRO A 16 -17.69 24.25 0.03
CA PRO A 16 -17.23 22.88 0.33
C PRO A 16 -16.30 22.32 -0.76
N ALA A 17 -16.41 22.80 -2.01
CA ALA A 17 -15.53 22.39 -3.10
C ALA A 17 -14.14 23.09 -3.05
N GLY A 18 -14.11 24.35 -2.60
CA GLY A 18 -12.87 25.11 -2.45
C GLY A 18 -11.98 24.57 -1.33
N GLY A 19 -12.59 24.13 -0.22
CA GLY A 19 -11.86 23.55 0.92
C GLY A 19 -11.13 22.25 0.57
N LEU A 20 -11.78 21.31 -0.13
CA LEU A 20 -11.16 20.03 -0.49
C LEU A 20 -10.02 20.19 -1.50
N ALA A 21 -10.20 21.01 -2.54
CA ALA A 21 -9.13 21.27 -3.50
C ALA A 21 -7.92 21.96 -2.85
N GLN A 22 -8.16 22.84 -1.88
CA GLN A 22 -7.10 23.46 -1.09
C GLN A 22 -6.38 22.44 -0.20
N ILE A 23 -7.11 21.59 0.52
CA ILE A 23 -6.55 20.48 1.31
C ILE A 23 -5.68 19.56 0.44
N GLU A 24 -6.12 19.22 -0.77
CA GLU A 24 -5.34 18.37 -1.69
C GLU A 24 -4.02 19.03 -2.10
N LYS A 25 -4.07 20.33 -2.42
CA LYS A 25 -2.87 21.10 -2.76
C LYS A 25 -1.90 21.16 -1.58
N ASP A 26 -2.44 21.35 -0.38
CA ASP A 26 -1.67 21.41 0.85
C ASP A 26 -1.03 20.06 1.18
N ILE A 27 -1.76 18.95 1.04
CA ILE A 27 -1.21 17.59 1.24
C ILE A 27 -0.07 17.31 0.25
N ARG A 28 -0.25 17.63 -1.04
CA ARG A 28 0.83 17.46 -2.04
C ARG A 28 2.07 18.26 -1.66
N ARG A 29 1.87 19.52 -1.27
CA ARG A 29 2.97 20.40 -0.82
C ARG A 29 3.67 19.82 0.41
N VAL A 30 2.91 19.37 1.40
CA VAL A 30 3.44 18.76 2.63
C VAL A 30 4.28 17.53 2.30
N PHE A 31 3.84 16.65 1.40
CA PHE A 31 4.67 15.52 0.96
C PHE A 31 5.98 15.98 0.30
N TYR A 32 5.92 16.93 -0.64
CA TYR A 32 7.13 17.44 -1.28
C TYR A 32 8.11 18.08 -0.29
N ASP A 33 7.60 18.93 0.61
CA ASP A 33 8.41 19.64 1.59
C ASP A 33 8.99 18.66 2.62
N ALA A 34 8.21 17.68 3.08
CA ALA A 34 8.67 16.64 3.99
C ALA A 34 9.77 15.77 3.35
N PHE A 35 9.58 15.32 2.11
CA PHE A 35 10.58 14.50 1.43
C PHE A 35 11.88 15.28 1.20
N LYS A 36 11.80 16.51 0.68
CA LYS A 36 12.99 17.36 0.51
C LYS A 36 13.71 17.62 1.82
N LYS A 37 12.97 17.91 2.89
CA LYS A 37 13.54 18.17 4.21
C LYS A 37 14.25 16.93 4.74
N THR A 38 13.59 15.77 4.71
CA THR A 38 14.16 14.49 5.15
C THR A 38 15.44 14.15 4.38
N ASP A 39 15.43 14.29 3.04
CA ASP A 39 16.62 14.04 2.22
C ASP A 39 17.76 15.02 2.56
N GLY A 40 17.45 16.31 2.69
CA GLY A 40 18.43 17.34 3.02
C GLY A 40 19.05 17.16 4.41
N ASP A 41 18.23 16.78 5.39
CA ASP A 41 18.67 16.50 6.76
C ASP A 41 19.56 15.24 6.78
N PHE A 42 19.15 14.16 6.10
CA PHE A 42 19.96 12.94 5.98
C PHE A 42 21.29 13.19 5.26
N LEU A 43 21.29 13.88 4.12
CA LEU A 43 22.51 14.15 3.35
C LEU A 43 23.51 15.00 4.15
N ARG A 44 23.02 15.94 4.96
CA ARG A 44 23.85 16.76 5.85
C ARG A 44 24.50 15.93 6.95
N GLU A 45 23.79 14.94 7.48
CA GLU A 45 24.34 14.00 8.46
C GLU A 45 25.32 13.02 7.80
N ALA A 46 24.92 12.42 6.68
CA ALA A 46 25.72 11.46 5.91
C ALA A 46 27.11 12.00 5.51
N CYS A 47 27.19 13.30 5.16
CA CYS A 47 28.46 13.93 4.81
C CYS A 47 29.37 14.27 6.01
N GLN A 48 28.86 14.20 7.24
CA GLN A 48 29.67 14.41 8.46
C GLN A 48 30.34 13.12 8.94
N GLN A 49 29.86 11.97 8.47
CA GLN A 49 30.32 10.64 8.89
C GLN A 49 31.60 10.22 8.16
N ARG A 50 32.43 9.39 8.81
CA ARG A 50 33.65 8.83 8.23
C ARG A 50 33.69 7.31 8.40
N PRO A 51 33.65 6.51 7.30
CA PRO A 51 33.47 6.96 5.91
C PRO A 51 32.10 7.63 5.68
N HIS A 52 32.02 8.52 4.69
CA HIS A 52 30.74 9.14 4.31
C HIS A 52 29.73 8.04 3.95
N TRP A 53 28.52 8.17 4.46
CA TRP A 53 27.44 7.25 4.13
C TRP A 53 27.06 7.41 2.66
N ARG A 54 26.88 6.27 2.00
CA ARG A 54 26.46 6.18 0.59
C ARG A 54 25.07 5.57 0.45
N ASP A 55 24.45 5.31 1.59
CA ASP A 55 23.18 4.62 1.75
C ASP A 55 22.06 5.43 1.11
N GLY A 56 21.11 4.69 0.55
CA GLY A 56 19.91 5.20 -0.05
C GLY A 56 18.70 4.42 0.43
N SER A 57 17.52 5.00 0.30
CA SER A 57 16.28 4.34 0.67
C SER A 57 15.13 4.77 -0.22
N THR A 58 14.25 3.82 -0.52
CA THR A 58 12.96 4.06 -1.16
C THR A 58 11.92 4.39 -0.09
N ALA A 59 10.79 4.94 -0.50
CA ALA A 59 9.69 5.22 0.42
C ALA A 59 8.35 5.17 -0.31
N SER A 60 7.44 4.34 0.19
CA SER A 60 6.02 4.40 -0.15
C SER A 60 5.23 4.80 1.10
N VAL A 61 4.59 5.96 1.05
CA VAL A 61 3.83 6.51 2.18
C VAL A 61 2.37 6.58 1.81
N VAL A 62 1.50 6.08 2.68
CA VAL A 62 0.04 6.17 2.54
C VAL A 62 -0.52 6.98 3.70
N LEU A 63 -1.20 8.08 3.38
CA LEU A 63 -1.94 8.91 4.31
C LEU A 63 -3.43 8.75 4.03
N LEU A 64 -4.19 8.21 4.98
CA LEU A 64 -5.64 8.11 4.89
C LEU A 64 -6.28 9.31 5.63
N VAL A 65 -6.98 10.16 4.88
CA VAL A 65 -7.77 11.26 5.45
C VAL A 65 -9.23 11.03 5.04
N ASN A 66 -10.11 10.90 6.04
CA ASN A 66 -11.50 10.49 5.85
C ASN A 66 -11.57 9.16 5.10
N ASN A 67 -12.03 9.20 3.84
CA ASN A 67 -12.16 8.04 2.96
C ASN A 67 -11.23 8.15 1.72
N THR A 68 -10.22 9.02 1.76
CA THR A 68 -9.28 9.23 0.65
C THR A 68 -7.88 8.80 1.05
N LEU A 69 -7.29 7.93 0.24
CA LEU A 69 -5.87 7.61 0.33
C LEU A 69 -5.06 8.62 -0.47
N TYR A 70 -4.06 9.21 0.16
CA TYR A 70 -3.00 9.99 -0.48
C TYR A 70 -1.71 9.19 -0.41
N ILE A 71 -1.15 8.89 -1.57
CA ILE A 71 0.00 8.00 -1.71
C ILE A 71 1.17 8.80 -2.27
N ALA A 72 2.29 8.84 -1.55
CA ALA A 72 3.54 9.42 -2.01
C ALA A 72 4.56 8.28 -2.21
N ASN A 73 4.99 8.06 -3.45
CA ASN A 73 5.96 7.02 -3.80
C ASN A 73 7.30 7.60 -4.24
N LEU A 74 8.38 6.97 -3.81
CA LEU A 74 9.75 7.31 -4.15
C LEU A 74 10.56 6.01 -4.27
N GLY A 75 11.02 5.68 -5.48
CA GLY A 75 11.66 4.38 -5.76
C GLY A 75 10.68 3.34 -6.31
N ASP A 76 10.96 2.07 -6.06
CA ASP A 76 10.34 0.87 -6.65
C ASP A 76 9.55 0.01 -5.64
N SER A 77 9.42 0.47 -4.40
CA SER A 77 8.36 -0.02 -3.51
C SER A 77 6.97 0.30 -4.10
N LYS A 78 5.99 -0.55 -3.79
CA LYS A 78 4.66 -0.48 -4.43
C LYS A 78 3.52 -0.58 -3.43
N VAL A 79 2.45 0.18 -3.72
CA VAL A 79 1.17 0.15 -3.00
C VAL A 79 0.09 -0.41 -3.92
N VAL A 80 -0.59 -1.46 -3.47
CA VAL A 80 -1.61 -2.18 -4.23
C VAL A 80 -2.91 -2.21 -3.43
N LEU A 81 -4.00 -1.76 -4.04
CA LEU A 81 -5.35 -1.79 -3.47
C LEU A 81 -6.09 -3.03 -3.97
N ALA A 82 -6.68 -3.77 -3.04
CA ALA A 82 -7.57 -4.87 -3.37
C ALA A 82 -9.01 -4.36 -3.47
N ARG A 83 -9.57 -4.44 -4.68
CA ARG A 83 -10.92 -3.98 -4.99
C ARG A 83 -11.77 -5.12 -5.53
N GLU A 84 -12.95 -5.22 -4.97
CA GLU A 84 -13.99 -6.12 -5.43
C GLU A 84 -14.68 -5.60 -6.70
N VAL A 85 -14.94 -6.48 -7.66
CA VAL A 85 -15.62 -6.18 -8.91
C VAL A 85 -16.73 -7.21 -9.11
N GLU A 86 -17.93 -6.74 -9.45
CA GLU A 86 -19.02 -7.62 -9.87
C GLU A 86 -18.75 -8.12 -11.30
N GLU A 87 -18.65 -9.43 -11.50
CA GLU A 87 -18.64 -9.98 -12.85
C GLU A 87 -20.07 -9.97 -13.41
N THR A 88 -20.32 -9.09 -14.38
CA THR A 88 -21.46 -9.26 -15.27
C THR A 88 -21.12 -10.37 -16.25
N VAL A 89 -21.54 -11.60 -15.92
CA VAL A 89 -21.53 -12.67 -16.92
C VAL A 89 -22.60 -12.32 -17.94
N ASP A 90 -22.18 -11.75 -19.07
CA ASP A 90 -23.01 -11.66 -20.27
C ASP A 90 -23.29 -13.09 -20.73
N THR A 91 -24.35 -13.67 -20.17
CA THR A 91 -24.89 -14.93 -20.65
C THR A 91 -25.50 -14.64 -22.01
N ASP A 92 -24.78 -15.06 -23.04
CA ASP A 92 -25.13 -14.91 -24.44
C ASP A 92 -26.63 -15.21 -24.61
N SER A 93 -27.37 -14.19 -25.02
CA SER A 93 -28.82 -14.12 -25.01
C SER A 93 -29.40 -15.09 -26.04
N THR A 94 -29.52 -16.39 -25.71
CA THR A 94 -30.22 -17.33 -26.60
C THR A 94 -31.00 -18.47 -25.96
N THR A 95 -31.30 -18.47 -24.67
CA THR A 95 -32.35 -19.36 -24.12
C THR A 95 -33.06 -18.75 -22.92
N SER A 96 -34.20 -18.13 -23.19
CA SER A 96 -35.21 -17.81 -22.18
C SER A 96 -35.76 -19.10 -21.54
N ARG A 97 -35.62 -19.26 -20.22
CA ARG A 97 -36.68 -19.67 -19.26
C ARG A 97 -36.08 -20.06 -17.90
N ALA A 98 -36.82 -19.67 -16.86
CA ALA A 98 -36.71 -20.00 -15.43
C ALA A 98 -35.73 -19.13 -14.62
N GLY A 99 -36.34 -18.30 -13.76
CA GLY A 99 -35.65 -17.53 -12.74
C GLY A 99 -35.01 -18.42 -11.68
N ASN A 100 -33.74 -18.15 -11.44
CA ASN A 100 -33.10 -18.14 -10.15
C ASN A 100 -31.89 -17.21 -10.34
N GLY A 101 -31.73 -16.20 -9.49
CA GLY A 101 -30.60 -15.28 -9.59
C GLY A 101 -29.30 -16.08 -9.70
N SER A 102 -28.64 -15.99 -10.85
CA SER A 102 -27.31 -16.58 -11.03
C SER A 102 -26.43 -16.08 -9.90
N PRO A 103 -25.64 -16.94 -9.22
CA PRO A 103 -24.74 -16.48 -8.18
C PRO A 103 -23.85 -15.39 -8.78
N LYS A 104 -23.94 -14.17 -8.24
CA LYS A 104 -23.03 -13.08 -8.60
C LYS A 104 -21.64 -13.54 -8.19
N SER A 105 -20.81 -13.89 -9.17
CA SER A 105 -19.38 -14.14 -8.95
C SER A 105 -18.72 -12.80 -8.66
N THR A 106 -18.08 -12.72 -7.51
CA THR A 106 -17.45 -11.51 -7.03
C THR A 106 -15.95 -11.71 -7.09
N LEU A 107 -15.28 -11.00 -8.00
CA LEU A 107 -13.84 -11.11 -8.22
C LEU A 107 -13.12 -10.04 -7.41
N ILE A 108 -11.97 -10.37 -6.82
CA ILE A 108 -11.07 -9.38 -6.21
C ILE A 108 -9.92 -9.08 -7.18
N THR A 109 -9.63 -7.80 -7.37
CA THR A 109 -8.67 -7.28 -8.35
C THR A 109 -7.58 -6.46 -7.66
N ALA A 110 -6.36 -6.50 -8.18
CA ALA A 110 -5.25 -5.70 -7.71
C ALA A 110 -5.13 -4.38 -8.49
N VAL A 111 -5.34 -3.25 -7.82
CA VAL A 111 -5.20 -1.91 -8.40
C VAL A 111 -3.90 -1.28 -7.92
N SER A 112 -2.91 -1.13 -8.81
CA SER A 112 -1.64 -0.46 -8.48
C SER A 112 -1.88 1.03 -8.24
N LEU A 113 -1.64 1.48 -7.01
CA LEU A 113 -1.80 2.89 -6.62
C LEU A 113 -0.53 3.70 -6.87
N THR A 114 0.61 3.05 -7.15
CA THR A 114 1.90 3.68 -7.45
C THR A 114 2.42 3.31 -8.84
N ARG A 115 3.38 4.11 -9.33
CA ARG A 115 4.27 3.78 -10.44
C ARG A 115 5.66 3.57 -9.86
N ASP A 116 6.36 2.55 -10.33
CA ASP A 116 7.75 2.33 -9.95
C ASP A 116 8.62 3.40 -10.62
N HIS A 117 9.69 3.82 -9.95
CA HIS A 117 10.61 4.81 -10.51
C HIS A 117 11.81 4.14 -11.15
N ASN A 118 11.61 3.48 -12.29
CA ASN A 118 12.66 2.76 -12.99
C ASN A 118 13.51 3.72 -13.84
N PRO A 119 14.86 3.66 -13.78
CA PRO A 119 15.73 4.45 -14.65
C PRO A 119 15.46 4.31 -16.15
N MET A 120 14.82 3.22 -16.60
CA MET A 120 14.44 2.99 -18.00
C MET A 120 13.16 3.71 -18.42
N ASP A 121 12.36 4.19 -17.47
CA ASP A 121 11.14 4.95 -17.77
C ASP A 121 11.48 6.23 -18.50
N TYR A 122 10.67 6.59 -19.50
CA TYR A 122 10.99 7.69 -20.42
C TYR A 122 11.35 9.01 -19.71
N GLU A 123 10.51 9.46 -18.78
CA GLU A 123 10.70 10.72 -18.04
C GLU A 123 11.92 10.65 -17.11
N GLU A 124 12.13 9.51 -16.45
CA GLU A 124 13.23 9.30 -15.52
C GLU A 124 14.57 9.23 -16.27
N ARG A 125 14.61 8.45 -17.36
CA ARG A 125 15.75 8.30 -18.25
C ARG A 125 16.16 9.62 -18.86
N GLN A 126 15.20 10.41 -19.35
CA GLN A 126 15.45 11.73 -19.90
C GLN A 126 16.10 12.66 -18.86
N ARG A 127 15.56 12.68 -17.64
CA ARG A 127 16.10 13.50 -16.52
C ARG A 127 17.54 13.11 -16.19
N ILE A 128 17.84 11.80 -16.11
CA ILE A 128 19.17 11.28 -15.80
C ILE A 128 20.16 11.59 -16.93
N GLN A 129 19.79 11.34 -18.19
CA GLN A 129 20.67 11.57 -19.34
C GLN A 129 20.95 13.05 -19.58
N ALA A 130 20.03 13.94 -19.20
CA ALA A 130 20.25 15.39 -19.28
C ALA A 130 21.41 15.88 -18.40
N THR A 131 21.83 15.12 -17.38
CA THR A 131 23.00 15.44 -16.56
C THR A 131 24.30 14.83 -17.11
N GLY A 132 24.25 14.13 -18.25
CA GLY A 132 25.36 13.35 -18.81
C GLY A 132 25.58 11.98 -18.17
N ALA A 133 24.71 11.56 -17.24
CA ALA A 133 24.75 10.21 -16.69
C ALA A 133 24.18 9.18 -17.67
N THR A 134 24.61 7.93 -17.52
CA THR A 134 24.18 6.82 -18.38
C THR A 134 23.07 6.02 -17.71
N VAL A 135 22.18 5.45 -18.52
CA VAL A 135 21.20 4.45 -18.09
C VAL A 135 21.40 3.20 -18.92
N GLN A 136 21.77 2.12 -18.27
CA GLN A 136 22.10 0.83 -18.88
C GLN A 136 21.61 -0.30 -17.96
N ASN A 137 21.01 -1.35 -18.53
CA ASN A 137 20.51 -2.51 -17.78
C ASN A 137 19.62 -2.17 -16.57
N GLY A 138 18.76 -1.15 -16.68
CA GLY A 138 17.92 -0.73 -15.55
C GLY A 138 18.61 0.11 -14.49
N ARG A 139 19.88 0.50 -14.69
CA ARG A 139 20.68 1.16 -13.67
C ARG A 139 21.23 2.52 -14.09
N VAL A 140 21.28 3.46 -13.15
CA VAL A 140 22.00 4.73 -13.28
C VAL A 140 23.49 4.46 -13.14
N ASN A 141 24.25 4.80 -14.18
CA ASN A 141 25.70 4.57 -14.27
C ASN A 141 26.12 3.13 -13.94
N ASN A 142 25.29 2.14 -14.32
CA ASN A 142 25.48 0.71 -14.01
C ASN A 142 25.53 0.35 -12.52
N ILE A 143 25.10 1.25 -11.62
CA ILE A 143 25.18 1.04 -10.17
C ILE A 143 23.77 1.00 -9.55
N LEU A 144 23.03 2.11 -9.58
CA LEU A 144 21.78 2.26 -8.83
C LEU A 144 20.55 1.82 -9.65
N GLU A 145 19.72 0.93 -9.10
CA GLU A 145 18.54 0.34 -9.78
C GLU A 145 17.31 1.26 -9.79
N VAL A 146 17.30 2.29 -8.95
CA VAL A 146 16.19 3.24 -8.83
C VAL A 146 16.57 4.61 -9.38
N SER A 147 15.58 5.33 -9.93
CA SER A 147 15.77 6.69 -10.43
C SER A 147 15.42 7.77 -9.41
N ARG A 148 14.79 7.38 -8.29
CA ARG A 148 14.38 8.24 -7.20
C ARG A 148 14.60 7.55 -5.86
N SER A 149 15.17 8.28 -4.90
CA SER A 149 15.49 7.77 -3.56
C SER A 149 15.82 8.92 -2.60
N PHE A 150 15.71 8.62 -1.31
CA PHE A 150 16.42 9.35 -0.26
C PHE A 150 17.89 8.92 -0.23
N GLY A 151 18.78 9.80 0.23
CA GLY A 151 20.19 9.45 0.39
C GLY A 151 20.94 9.40 -0.94
N ASP A 152 21.69 8.35 -1.24
CA ASP A 152 22.33 8.17 -2.57
C ASP A 152 23.10 9.41 -3.06
N TYR A 153 23.85 10.07 -2.16
CA TYR A 153 24.40 11.41 -2.41
C TYR A 153 25.18 11.49 -3.73
N GLN A 154 25.89 10.41 -4.08
CA GLN A 154 26.73 10.30 -5.27
C GLN A 154 25.93 10.37 -6.59
N PHE A 155 24.62 10.08 -6.54
CA PHE A 155 23.71 10.10 -7.68
C PHE A 155 22.82 11.33 -7.76
N LYS A 156 22.78 12.19 -6.73
CA LYS A 156 21.93 13.41 -6.75
C LYS A 156 22.31 14.38 -7.87
N LYS A 157 23.60 14.47 -8.21
CA LYS A 157 24.08 15.24 -9.38
C LYS A 157 23.86 14.52 -10.73
N GLN A 158 23.42 13.26 -10.69
CA GLN A 158 23.21 12.39 -11.85
C GLN A 158 21.72 12.23 -12.19
N GLY A 159 20.86 13.12 -11.67
CA GLY A 159 19.43 13.14 -11.95
C GLY A 159 18.58 12.28 -11.03
N VAL A 160 19.15 11.60 -10.03
CA VAL A 160 18.38 10.93 -8.97
C VAL A 160 17.79 11.97 -8.04
N THR A 161 16.48 11.87 -7.77
CA THR A 161 15.73 12.89 -7.02
C THR A 161 14.99 12.30 -5.83
N CYS A 162 14.77 13.11 -4.79
CA CYS A 162 13.93 12.77 -3.64
C CYS A 162 12.48 13.26 -3.79
N LEU A 163 12.07 13.70 -4.99
CA LEU A 163 10.70 14.16 -5.24
C LEU A 163 9.77 12.96 -5.45
N PRO A 164 8.75 12.75 -4.58
CA PRO A 164 7.83 11.65 -4.75
C PRO A 164 6.81 11.90 -5.86
N ASP A 165 6.31 10.83 -6.45
CA ASP A 165 5.05 10.86 -7.17
C ASP A 165 3.89 10.79 -6.17
N VAL A 166 3.02 11.80 -6.19
CA VAL A 166 1.87 11.89 -5.28
C VAL A 166 0.57 11.59 -6.05
N ARG A 167 -0.18 10.58 -5.59
CA ARG A 167 -1.47 10.15 -6.15
C ARG A 167 -2.55 10.15 -5.07
N LYS A 168 -3.80 10.24 -5.51
CA LYS A 168 -4.97 10.12 -4.63
C LYS A 168 -5.88 9.00 -5.10
N CYS A 169 -6.50 8.29 -4.18
CA CYS A 169 -7.52 7.27 -4.46
C CYS A 169 -8.68 7.45 -3.48
N GLN A 170 -9.88 7.71 -4.01
CA GLN A 170 -11.10 7.72 -3.24
C GLN A 170 -11.54 6.28 -2.99
N LEU A 171 -11.64 5.89 -1.72
CA LEU A 171 -12.11 4.56 -1.34
C LEU A 171 -13.62 4.44 -1.58
N THR A 172 -14.05 3.21 -1.80
CA THR A 172 -15.42 2.78 -2.11
C THR A 172 -15.80 1.60 -1.21
N ALA A 173 -17.08 1.22 -1.21
CA ALA A 173 -17.55 0.05 -0.46
C ALA A 173 -16.96 -1.29 -0.95
N HIS A 174 -16.40 -1.29 -2.17
CA HIS A 174 -15.76 -2.46 -2.78
C HIS A 174 -14.29 -2.61 -2.42
N ASP A 175 -13.70 -1.62 -1.75
CA ASP A 175 -12.29 -1.66 -1.35
C ASP A 175 -12.11 -2.48 -0.07
N ARG A 176 -11.22 -3.47 -0.12
CA ARG A 176 -11.08 -4.49 0.93
C ARG A 176 -9.88 -4.24 1.82
N PHE A 177 -8.72 -4.06 1.21
CA PHE A 177 -7.45 -3.82 1.89
C PHE A 177 -6.41 -3.21 0.96
N VAL A 178 -5.34 -2.69 1.53
CA VAL A 178 -4.16 -2.19 0.82
C VAL A 178 -2.93 -2.98 1.27
N LEU A 179 -2.12 -3.40 0.31
CA LEU A 179 -0.78 -3.96 0.52
C LEU A 179 0.26 -2.89 0.18
N ILE A 180 1.22 -2.67 1.09
CA ILE A 180 2.41 -1.86 0.84
C ILE A 180 3.60 -2.79 1.03
N ALA A 181 4.45 -2.90 0.02
CA ALA A 181 5.62 -3.77 0.13
C ALA A 181 6.80 -3.26 -0.69
N CYS A 182 8.00 -3.70 -0.33
CA CYS A 182 9.21 -3.48 -1.12
C CYS A 182 9.23 -4.42 -2.34
N ASP A 183 10.17 -4.16 -3.24
CA ASP A 183 10.46 -4.97 -4.41
C ASP A 183 10.88 -6.41 -4.07
N GLY A 184 11.45 -6.67 -2.89
CA GLY A 184 11.67 -8.03 -2.39
C GLY A 184 10.39 -8.89 -2.32
N LEU A 185 9.22 -8.28 -2.14
CA LEU A 185 7.94 -8.97 -2.35
C LEU A 185 7.57 -8.97 -3.84
N TRP A 186 7.53 -7.80 -4.47
CA TRP A 186 6.89 -7.63 -5.78
C TRP A 186 7.67 -8.20 -6.97
N LYS A 187 8.99 -8.39 -6.85
CA LYS A 187 9.83 -9.02 -7.89
C LYS A 187 9.54 -10.51 -8.03
N SER A 188 9.19 -11.18 -6.93
CA SER A 188 8.87 -12.62 -6.95
C SER A 188 7.37 -12.89 -6.90
N PHE A 189 6.57 -11.99 -6.33
CA PHE A 189 5.15 -12.21 -6.07
C PHE A 189 4.27 -11.20 -6.85
N PRO A 190 3.59 -11.62 -7.95
CA PRO A 190 2.74 -10.73 -8.73
C PRO A 190 1.58 -10.13 -7.92
N PRO A 191 1.20 -8.85 -8.15
CA PRO A 191 0.15 -8.18 -7.40
C PRO A 191 -1.20 -8.91 -7.36
N GLU A 192 -1.65 -9.47 -8.49
CA GLU A 192 -2.92 -10.20 -8.57
C GLU A 192 -2.90 -11.46 -7.70
N GLU A 193 -1.80 -12.21 -7.72
CA GLU A 193 -1.65 -13.41 -6.89
C GLU A 193 -1.55 -13.06 -5.39
N ALA A 194 -0.83 -11.99 -5.06
CA ALA A 194 -0.68 -11.53 -3.68
C ALA A 194 -2.01 -11.06 -3.10
N VAL A 195 -2.80 -10.32 -3.87
CA VAL A 195 -4.16 -9.89 -3.48
C VAL A 195 -5.08 -11.10 -3.32
N ALA A 196 -5.07 -12.05 -4.27
CA ALA A 196 -5.89 -13.26 -4.17
C ALA A 196 -5.53 -14.10 -2.93
N LEU A 197 -4.24 -14.29 -2.66
CA LEU A 197 -3.77 -15.01 -1.47
C LEU A 197 -4.20 -14.30 -0.19
N THR A 198 -3.98 -12.99 -0.11
CA THR A 198 -4.35 -12.16 1.06
C THR A 198 -5.83 -12.28 1.35
N ASN A 199 -6.68 -12.13 0.32
CA ASN A 199 -8.12 -12.24 0.46
C ASN A 199 -8.54 -13.61 1.00
N ARG A 200 -8.00 -14.69 0.41
CA ARG A 200 -8.28 -16.06 0.85
C ARG A 200 -7.90 -16.31 2.31
N LEU A 201 -6.75 -15.81 2.74
CA LEU A 201 -6.31 -15.97 4.13
C LEU A 201 -7.17 -15.16 5.09
N LEU A 202 -7.52 -13.92 4.75
CA LEU A 202 -8.41 -13.09 5.56
C LEU A 202 -9.79 -13.72 5.74
N MET A 203 -10.37 -14.30 4.68
CA MET A 203 -11.66 -15.01 4.76
C MET A 203 -11.57 -16.22 5.69
N LYS A 204 -10.49 -17.00 5.60
CA LYS A 204 -10.27 -18.16 6.48
C LYS A 204 -10.17 -17.76 7.97
N GLU A 205 -9.46 -16.68 8.26
CA GLU A 205 -9.35 -16.13 9.63
C GLU A 205 -10.71 -15.65 10.15
N LEU A 206 -11.52 -15.02 9.29
CA LEU A 206 -12.86 -14.55 9.64
C LEU A 206 -13.82 -15.72 9.94
N GLU A 207 -13.83 -16.75 9.08
CA GLU A 207 -14.63 -17.97 9.30
C GLU A 207 -14.28 -18.66 10.63
N SER A 208 -12.98 -18.78 10.91
CA SER A 208 -12.48 -19.42 12.14
C SER A 208 -12.90 -18.64 13.41
N ALA A 209 -12.94 -17.31 13.33
CA ALA A 209 -13.39 -16.45 14.42
C ALA A 209 -14.91 -16.62 14.69
N VAL A 210 -15.73 -16.74 13.64
CA VAL A 210 -17.18 -16.94 13.76
C VAL A 210 -17.52 -18.29 14.38
N VAL A 211 -16.86 -19.37 13.97
CA VAL A 211 -17.09 -20.72 14.53
C VAL A 211 -16.80 -20.74 16.03
N THR A 212 -15.71 -20.10 16.46
CA THR A 212 -15.32 -20.04 17.88
C THR A 212 -16.37 -19.29 18.72
N PHE A 213 -17.00 -18.26 18.16
CA PHE A 213 -18.05 -17.49 18.84
C PHE A 213 -19.34 -18.30 19.00
N THR A 214 -19.78 -19.01 17.95
CA THR A 214 -21.03 -19.80 17.97
C THR A 214 -20.96 -21.07 18.84
N GLY A 215 -19.76 -21.59 19.12
CA GLY A 215 -19.55 -22.72 20.02
C GLY A 215 -19.70 -22.39 21.52
N SER A 216 -19.63 -21.11 21.89
CA SER A 216 -19.78 -20.65 23.28
C SER A 216 -21.21 -20.19 23.55
N LYS A 217 -22.10 -21.14 23.90
CA LYS A 217 -23.45 -20.81 24.40
C LYS A 217 -23.36 -20.19 25.79
N THR A 218 -23.22 -18.86 25.87
CA THR A 218 -23.63 -18.09 27.06
C THR A 218 -24.64 -17.02 26.63
N ASN A 219 -25.83 -17.10 27.23
CA ASN A 219 -26.95 -16.19 26.95
C ASN A 219 -26.64 -14.78 27.48
N SER A 220 -26.02 -13.93 26.67
CA SER A 220 -25.97 -12.48 26.88
C SER A 220 -25.72 -11.78 25.53
N PRO A 221 -26.66 -10.96 25.03
CA PRO A 221 -26.48 -10.24 23.78
C PRO A 221 -25.64 -8.98 24.04
N SER A 222 -24.32 -9.14 24.22
CA SER A 222 -23.38 -8.05 24.00
C SER A 222 -22.81 -8.22 22.60
N SER A 223 -23.18 -7.30 21.71
CA SER A 223 -22.74 -7.16 20.32
C SER A 223 -21.22 -7.01 20.19
N SER A 224 -20.44 -8.09 20.37
CA SER A 224 -19.07 -8.16 19.89
C SER A 224 -19.09 -8.86 18.54
N THR A 225 -19.25 -8.06 17.48
CA THR A 225 -19.18 -8.51 16.08
C THR A 225 -17.86 -9.27 15.89
N ALA A 226 -17.92 -10.49 15.37
CA ALA A 226 -16.73 -11.28 15.04
C ALA A 226 -15.90 -10.52 14.00
N GLY A 227 -14.83 -9.86 14.46
CA GLY A 227 -14.01 -8.97 13.64
C GLY A 227 -12.60 -9.52 13.44
N LEU A 228 -11.93 -9.05 12.39
CA LEU A 228 -10.50 -9.25 12.22
C LEU A 228 -9.76 -8.59 13.38
N THR A 229 -8.75 -9.28 13.91
CA THR A 229 -7.88 -8.76 14.97
C THR A 229 -6.48 -8.49 14.41
N GLN A 230 -5.67 -7.74 15.15
CA GLN A 230 -4.27 -7.51 14.80
C GLN A 230 -3.51 -8.83 14.55
N ARG A 231 -3.75 -9.87 15.38
CA ARG A 231 -3.11 -11.18 15.23
C ARG A 231 -3.45 -11.86 13.91
N HIS A 232 -4.68 -11.70 13.42
CA HIS A 232 -5.07 -12.24 12.12
C HIS A 232 -4.29 -11.54 11.00
N LEU A 233 -4.14 -10.21 11.06
CA LEU A 233 -3.34 -9.48 10.08
C LEU A 233 -1.85 -9.86 10.12
N ASP A 234 -1.29 -10.03 11.32
CA ASP A 234 0.10 -10.48 11.50
C ASP A 234 0.32 -11.88 10.90
N SER A 235 -0.65 -12.79 11.10
CA SER A 235 -0.65 -14.11 10.45
C SER A 235 -0.63 -13.99 8.93
N VAL A 236 -1.51 -13.17 8.35
CA VAL A 236 -1.59 -12.96 6.90
C VAL A 236 -0.30 -12.36 6.34
N CYS A 237 0.23 -11.30 6.95
CA CYS A 237 1.52 -10.72 6.57
C CYS A 237 2.66 -11.73 6.63
N SER A 238 2.69 -12.58 7.67
CA SER A 238 3.72 -13.62 7.82
C SER A 238 3.67 -14.60 6.65
N HIS A 239 2.46 -15.01 6.25
CA HIS A 239 2.28 -15.89 5.10
C HIS A 239 2.73 -15.23 3.80
N LEU A 240 2.40 -13.95 3.56
CA LEU A 240 2.84 -13.25 2.35
C LEU A 240 4.36 -13.17 2.23
N VAL A 241 5.04 -12.84 3.34
CA VAL A 241 6.50 -12.76 3.37
C VAL A 241 7.14 -14.14 3.16
N ASN A 242 6.64 -15.18 3.85
CA ASN A 242 7.11 -16.55 3.66
C ASN A 242 6.91 -17.04 2.22
N GLU A 243 5.78 -16.69 1.62
CA GLU A 243 5.43 -17.04 0.24
C GLU A 243 6.39 -16.38 -0.76
N ALA A 244 6.84 -15.16 -0.50
CA ALA A 244 7.88 -14.48 -1.28
C ALA A 244 9.24 -15.18 -1.20
N VAL A 245 9.62 -15.62 0.00
CA VAL A 245 10.85 -16.38 0.25
C VAL A 245 10.79 -17.74 -0.45
N LEU A 246 9.65 -18.43 -0.40
CA LEU A 246 9.42 -19.69 -1.13
C LEU A 246 9.49 -19.52 -2.64
N ARG A 247 9.11 -18.34 -3.16
CA ARG A 247 9.33 -17.93 -4.55
C ARG A 247 10.77 -17.50 -4.84
N MET A 248 11.71 -17.81 -3.95
CA MET A 248 13.14 -17.54 -4.10
C MET A 248 13.47 -16.04 -4.16
N SER A 249 12.74 -15.20 -3.42
CA SER A 249 13.17 -13.82 -3.22
C SER A 249 14.56 -13.80 -2.56
N GLY A 250 15.51 -13.17 -3.24
CA GLY A 250 16.89 -12.95 -2.76
C GLY A 250 17.09 -11.49 -2.35
N ASP A 251 16.11 -10.91 -1.67
CA ASP A 251 16.17 -9.55 -1.14
C ASP A 251 15.47 -9.50 0.22
N ASN A 252 15.61 -8.37 0.92
CA ASN A 252 14.83 -8.07 2.11
C ASN A 252 13.36 -7.96 1.73
N VAL A 253 12.50 -8.66 2.46
CA VAL A 253 11.05 -8.68 2.19
C VAL A 253 10.33 -8.00 3.33
N THR A 254 9.66 -6.88 3.02
CA THR A 254 8.81 -6.12 3.94
C THR A 254 7.42 -6.01 3.35
N CYS A 255 6.40 -6.32 4.15
CA CYS A 255 4.99 -6.19 3.76
C CYS A 255 4.18 -5.57 4.90
N ILE A 256 3.31 -4.63 4.52
CA ILE A 256 2.33 -3.99 5.38
C ILE A 256 0.95 -4.27 4.78
N LEU A 257 0.04 -4.76 5.63
CA LEU A 257 -1.37 -4.97 5.30
C LEU A 257 -2.22 -3.97 6.07
N LEU A 258 -2.98 -3.15 5.33
CA LEU A 258 -4.00 -2.26 5.85
C LEU A 258 -5.38 -2.79 5.46
N ALA A 259 -6.12 -3.36 6.40
CA ALA A 259 -7.48 -3.84 6.15
C ALA A 259 -8.51 -2.73 6.45
N PHE A 260 -9.66 -2.75 5.76
CA PHE A 260 -10.80 -1.87 6.02
C PHE A 260 -11.96 -2.68 6.65
N PRO A 261 -11.97 -2.93 7.97
CA PRO A 261 -12.80 -3.97 8.56
C PRO A 261 -14.29 -3.74 8.40
N THR A 262 -14.78 -2.50 8.45
CA THR A 262 -16.22 -2.23 8.30
C THR A 262 -16.68 -2.56 6.87
N ALA A 263 -15.99 -2.05 5.84
CA ALA A 263 -16.32 -2.40 4.45
C ALA A 263 -16.16 -3.91 4.19
N PHE A 264 -15.10 -4.51 4.75
CA PHE A 264 -14.80 -5.93 4.60
C PHE A 264 -15.81 -6.85 5.31
N VAL A 265 -16.26 -6.50 6.52
CA VAL A 265 -17.18 -7.34 7.32
C VAL A 265 -18.63 -7.10 6.89
N SER A 266 -19.06 -5.85 6.67
CA SER A 266 -20.46 -5.54 6.32
C SER A 266 -20.91 -6.24 5.03
N ASN A 267 -20.08 -6.27 3.98
CA ASN A 267 -20.46 -6.93 2.72
C ASN A 267 -20.42 -8.46 2.79
N ASN A 268 -19.58 -9.04 3.66
CA ASN A 268 -19.43 -10.50 3.75
C ASN A 268 -20.34 -11.15 4.79
N VAL A 269 -20.78 -10.42 5.82
CA VAL A 269 -21.78 -10.90 6.79
C VAL A 269 -23.21 -10.70 6.25
N ASN A 270 -23.48 -9.65 5.46
CA ASN A 270 -24.82 -9.37 4.91
C ASN A 270 -25.18 -10.14 3.63
N ALA A 271 -24.32 -11.04 3.13
CA ALA A 271 -24.70 -11.97 2.06
C ALA A 271 -25.81 -12.97 2.49
N ASN A 272 -26.21 -12.97 3.78
CA ASN A 272 -27.25 -13.84 4.34
C ASN A 272 -28.38 -13.10 5.12
N ALA A 273 -28.48 -11.77 5.05
CA ALA A 273 -29.54 -11.03 5.75
C ALA A 273 -30.09 -9.89 4.89
N GLU A 274 -31.40 -9.89 4.66
CA GLU A 274 -32.11 -8.83 3.95
C GLU A 274 -31.93 -7.46 4.63
N ASP A 275 -31.75 -6.48 3.75
CA ASP A 275 -31.52 -5.06 3.97
C ASP A 275 -32.42 -4.41 5.03
N ASN A 276 -31.82 -3.66 5.95
CA ASN A 276 -32.49 -2.56 6.63
C ASN A 276 -31.48 -1.45 6.90
N GLY A 277 -31.63 -0.37 6.13
CA GLY A 277 -30.80 0.83 6.16
C GLY A 277 -30.67 1.44 7.55
N CYS A 278 -29.44 1.44 8.06
CA CYS A 278 -28.99 2.35 9.10
C CYS A 278 -27.61 2.85 8.69
N GLN A 279 -27.53 4.12 8.25
CA GLN A 279 -26.24 4.79 8.05
C GLN A 279 -25.71 5.18 9.44
N THR A 280 -24.92 4.30 10.05
CA THR A 280 -24.08 4.66 11.20
C THR A 280 -22.75 5.19 10.69
N GLN A 281 -22.33 6.35 11.20
CA GLN A 281 -20.95 6.83 11.07
C GLN A 281 -20.04 5.92 11.89
N ASP A 282 -19.71 4.76 11.35
CA ASP A 282 -18.78 3.84 11.99
C ASP A 282 -17.37 4.39 11.87
N SER A 283 -16.73 4.59 13.01
CA SER A 283 -15.31 4.93 13.09
C SER A 283 -14.51 3.83 12.39
N VAL A 284 -13.79 4.17 11.32
CA VAL A 284 -12.95 3.20 10.60
C VAL A 284 -11.82 2.77 11.54
N HIS A 285 -11.99 1.64 12.22
CA HIS A 285 -10.91 1.01 12.97
C HIS A 285 -9.92 0.43 11.95
N LEU A 286 -8.90 1.21 11.60
CA LEU A 286 -7.79 0.75 10.78
C LEU A 286 -6.94 -0.20 11.61
N LEU A 287 -6.78 -1.43 11.11
CA LEU A 287 -5.81 -2.37 11.62
C LEU A 287 -4.68 -2.47 10.59
N SER A 288 -3.46 -2.27 11.05
CA SER A 288 -2.25 -2.34 10.22
C SER A 288 -1.26 -3.32 10.82
N SER A 289 -0.74 -4.25 10.03
CA SER A 289 0.36 -5.14 10.43
C SER A 289 1.61 -4.84 9.62
N HIS A 290 2.79 -5.03 10.23
CA HIS A 290 4.09 -4.86 9.58
C HIS A 290 5.00 -6.05 9.92
N ILE A 291 5.52 -6.73 8.91
CA ILE A 291 6.55 -7.76 9.06
C ILE A 291 7.67 -7.51 8.06
N SER A 292 8.90 -7.66 8.55
CA SER A 292 10.12 -7.55 7.73
C SER A 292 10.99 -8.77 7.99
N VAL A 293 11.43 -9.42 6.91
CA VAL A 293 12.45 -10.47 6.93
C VAL A 293 13.69 -9.93 6.23
N GLN A 294 14.81 -9.91 6.94
CA GLN A 294 16.11 -9.53 6.39
C GLN A 294 16.80 -10.75 5.78
N GLU A 295 17.52 -10.55 4.68
CA GLU A 295 18.46 -11.56 4.19
C GLU A 295 19.50 -11.89 5.27
N PRO A 296 19.96 -13.15 5.36
CA PRO A 296 21.12 -13.47 6.17
C PRO A 296 22.33 -12.70 5.62
N PRO A 297 23.19 -12.11 6.47
CA PRO A 297 24.35 -11.35 6.02
C PRO A 297 25.20 -12.21 5.09
N THR A 298 25.38 -11.76 3.85
CA THR A 298 26.26 -12.43 2.89
C THR A 298 27.65 -12.47 3.53
N LYS A 299 28.17 -13.67 3.82
CA LYS A 299 29.58 -13.82 4.18
C LYS A 299 30.37 -13.27 3.01
N VAL A 300 30.96 -12.09 3.18
CA VAL A 300 31.96 -11.54 2.25
C VAL A 300 33.07 -12.57 2.16
N SER A 301 33.07 -13.39 1.11
CA SER A 301 34.24 -14.15 0.73
C SER A 301 35.28 -13.10 0.34
N LYS A 302 36.21 -12.83 1.26
CA LYS A 302 37.49 -12.24 0.91
C LYS A 302 38.17 -13.22 -0.06
N LEU A 303 37.96 -13.01 -1.35
CA LEU A 303 38.89 -13.45 -2.37
C LEU A 303 40.12 -12.53 -2.26
N THR A 304 41.06 -12.97 -1.42
CA THR A 304 42.49 -12.62 -1.55
C THR A 304 43.10 -13.38 -2.70
#